data_AF-A0A378PMR8-F1
#
_entry.id   AF-A0A378PMR8-F1
#
_cell.length_a   1.000
_cell.length_b   1.000
_cell.length_c   1.000
_cell.angle_alpha   90.00
_cell.angle_beta   90.00
_cell.angle_gamma   90.00
#
_symmetry.space_group_name_H-M   'P 1'
#
loop_
_entity.id
_entity.type
_entity.pdbx_description
1 polymer ?
#
loop_
_entity_poly.entity_id
_entity_poly.type
_entity_poly.pdbx_seq_one_letter_code
_entity_poly.pdbx_strand_id
1 'polypeptide(L)'
;MSKRALVVIGAALLCACDTADTTQTKSLTDKQITKLIPKRVDGRALWAADIAKIFDELKIPKNTQNICTAIAVIDQESNFDADPRVPNLGNASLKAIDEKLEAKFGKTLAKTFLTMFKTKPTKDDSFIKQIQQVKTERELDELYQKIFDYFANTYKVSGLAHITKLTGEGIDERINPITTLGSMQVHIDYARAHRRSNMSDRTLRADLYSQYGGLYYGIHRLMVYKADYDKPLYRFADYNSGMYSSRNAAFQQRISSLSKQKIDIDGDLLLYDGSSPLSKKSQTETVLIKLLATAPTPISERQIRSDLKKEKTKSFEDTQSYRAISEMFKKKYGRDPSYAIMPQVVISGPKLSRDYNTNWFATRVDKRYQTCMATAKQHKIEI
;
A
#
# COMPACT_ATOMS: atom_id res chain seq x y z
N MET A 1 29.77 -65.57 -50.25
CA MET A 1 29.92 -64.28 -49.54
C MET A 1 28.64 -63.48 -49.75
N SER A 2 27.76 -63.43 -48.75
CA SER A 2 26.44 -62.80 -48.82
C SER A 2 26.45 -61.51 -48.00
N LYS A 3 26.10 -60.37 -48.63
CA LYS A 3 26.01 -59.06 -47.97
C LYS A 3 24.60 -58.89 -47.39
N ARG A 4 24.52 -58.74 -46.07
CA ARG A 4 23.29 -58.41 -45.33
C ARG A 4 22.93 -56.93 -45.50
N ALA A 5 21.67 -56.67 -45.86
CA ALA A 5 21.05 -55.35 -45.80
C ALA A 5 20.62 -55.04 -44.37
N LEU A 6 20.95 -53.84 -43.88
CA LEU A 6 20.47 -53.31 -42.60
C LEU A 6 19.27 -52.40 -42.90
N VAL A 7 18.10 -52.76 -42.38
CA VAL A 7 16.88 -51.92 -42.39
C VAL A 7 16.91 -51.06 -41.12
N VAL A 8 16.93 -49.74 -41.28
CA VAL A 8 16.78 -48.77 -40.19
C VAL A 8 15.30 -48.43 -40.06
N ILE A 9 14.68 -48.84 -38.95
CA ILE A 9 13.31 -48.48 -38.58
C ILE A 9 13.37 -47.12 -37.85
N GLY A 10 12.83 -46.08 -38.48
CA GLY A 10 12.65 -44.77 -37.85
C GLY A 10 11.45 -44.79 -36.91
N ALA A 11 11.69 -44.60 -35.61
CA ALA A 11 10.65 -44.39 -34.61
C ALA A 11 10.14 -42.93 -34.70
N ALA A 12 8.91 -42.75 -35.16
CA ALA A 12 8.21 -41.47 -35.08
C ALA A 12 7.70 -41.25 -33.64
N LEU A 13 8.37 -40.36 -32.91
CA LEU A 13 7.90 -39.83 -31.63
C LEU A 13 6.75 -38.85 -31.92
N LEU A 14 5.51 -39.28 -31.66
CA LEU A 14 4.36 -38.40 -31.58
C LEU A 14 4.47 -37.54 -30.31
N CYS A 15 4.92 -36.30 -30.45
CA CYS A 15 4.75 -35.28 -29.42
C CYS A 15 3.25 -34.96 -29.32
N ALA A 16 2.57 -35.56 -28.36
CA ALA A 16 1.28 -35.06 -27.90
C ALA A 16 1.52 -33.71 -27.22
N CYS A 17 1.29 -32.62 -27.95
CA CYS A 17 1.11 -31.31 -27.34
C CYS A 17 -0.16 -31.37 -26.51
N ASP A 18 0.01 -31.51 -25.21
CA ASP A 18 -1.02 -31.27 -24.21
C ASP A 18 -1.41 -29.80 -24.34
N THR A 19 -2.47 -29.54 -25.11
CA THR A 19 -3.08 -28.22 -25.20
C THR A 19 -3.83 -28.03 -23.90
N ALA A 20 -3.11 -27.53 -22.89
CA ALA A 20 -3.72 -26.99 -21.69
C ALA A 20 -4.78 -25.99 -22.17
N ASP A 21 -6.04 -26.39 -22.02
CA ASP A 21 -7.23 -25.62 -22.34
C ASP A 21 -7.12 -24.31 -21.56
N THR A 22 -6.58 -23.29 -22.24
CA THR A 22 -6.49 -21.96 -21.68
C THR A 22 -7.90 -21.43 -21.85
N THR A 23 -8.80 -21.79 -20.93
CA THR A 23 -10.07 -21.10 -20.75
C THR A 23 -9.72 -19.64 -20.60
N GLN A 24 -9.80 -18.93 -21.72
CA GLN A 24 -9.44 -17.53 -21.84
C GLN A 24 -10.52 -16.81 -21.04
N THR A 25 -10.27 -16.59 -19.74
CA THR A 25 -11.21 -15.91 -18.85
C THR A 25 -11.63 -14.63 -19.55
N LYS A 26 -12.92 -14.50 -19.88
CA LYS A 26 -13.38 -13.41 -20.73
C LYS A 26 -13.06 -12.08 -20.06
N SER A 27 -12.26 -11.28 -20.75
CA SER A 27 -11.89 -9.93 -20.32
C SER A 27 -13.14 -9.04 -20.31
N LEU A 28 -13.44 -8.40 -19.19
CA LEU A 28 -14.59 -7.50 -19.08
C LEU A 28 -14.38 -6.25 -19.95
N THR A 29 -15.44 -5.88 -20.67
CA THR A 29 -15.53 -4.63 -21.44
C THR A 29 -15.83 -3.43 -20.54
N ASP A 30 -15.51 -2.21 -20.99
CA ASP A 30 -15.80 -0.97 -20.28
C ASP A 30 -17.30 -0.84 -19.93
N LYS A 31 -18.19 -1.29 -20.83
CA LYS A 31 -19.64 -1.31 -20.59
C LYS A 31 -20.04 -2.27 -19.46
N GLN A 32 -19.36 -3.41 -19.33
CA GLN A 32 -19.59 -4.34 -18.23
C GLN A 32 -19.05 -3.75 -16.92
N ILE A 33 -17.83 -3.20 -16.92
CA ILE A 33 -17.23 -2.54 -15.75
C ILE A 33 -18.12 -1.37 -15.27
N THR A 34 -18.65 -0.57 -16.19
CA THR A 34 -19.59 0.52 -15.88
C THR A 34 -20.82 0.05 -15.11
N LYS A 35 -21.34 -1.15 -15.42
CA LYS A 35 -22.49 -1.74 -14.70
C LYS A 35 -22.14 -2.17 -13.27
N LEU A 36 -20.88 -2.51 -13.02
CA LEU A 36 -20.38 -2.93 -11.70
C LEU A 36 -20.13 -1.75 -10.78
N ILE A 37 -19.85 -0.56 -11.32
CA ILE A 37 -19.70 0.67 -10.53
C ILE A 37 -21.06 1.08 -9.95
N PRO A 38 -21.15 1.40 -8.64
CA PRO A 38 -22.41 1.73 -7.99
C PRO A 38 -23.17 2.87 -8.66
N LYS A 39 -24.50 2.73 -8.82
CA LYS A 39 -25.34 3.68 -9.57
C LYS A 39 -25.28 5.14 -9.08
N ARG A 40 -24.93 5.37 -7.82
CA ARG A 40 -24.80 6.70 -7.21
C ARG A 40 -23.57 7.50 -7.68
N VAL A 41 -22.63 6.85 -8.34
CA VAL A 41 -21.38 7.45 -8.79
C VAL A 41 -21.65 8.24 -10.06
N ASP A 42 -21.21 9.49 -10.09
CA ASP A 42 -21.26 10.32 -11.30
C ASP A 42 -20.14 9.92 -12.28
N GLY A 43 -20.39 10.04 -13.58
CA GLY A 43 -19.36 9.77 -14.59
C GLY A 43 -18.84 8.33 -14.62
N ARG A 44 -19.64 7.32 -14.22
CA ARG A 44 -19.22 5.89 -14.16
C ARG A 44 -18.49 5.37 -15.38
N ALA A 45 -18.88 5.84 -16.57
CA ALA A 45 -18.23 5.44 -17.82
C ALA A 45 -16.75 5.88 -17.88
N LEU A 46 -16.42 7.07 -17.36
CA LEU A 46 -15.05 7.57 -17.30
C LEU A 46 -14.23 6.77 -16.29
N TRP A 47 -14.77 6.52 -15.09
CA TRP A 47 -14.13 5.65 -14.09
C TRP A 47 -13.89 4.24 -14.63
N ALA A 48 -14.88 3.65 -15.32
CA ALA A 48 -14.75 2.33 -15.91
C ALA A 48 -13.67 2.28 -17.00
N ALA A 49 -13.60 3.31 -17.86
CA ALA A 49 -12.59 3.40 -18.91
C ALA A 49 -11.17 3.50 -18.32
N ASP A 50 -10.97 4.33 -17.28
CA ASP A 50 -9.68 4.44 -16.60
C ASP A 50 -9.28 3.13 -15.91
N ILE A 51 -10.20 2.50 -15.16
CA ILE A 51 -9.95 1.18 -14.54
C ILE A 51 -9.55 0.15 -15.61
N ALA A 52 -10.30 0.06 -16.71
CA ALA A 52 -10.02 -0.89 -17.79
C ALA A 52 -8.63 -0.65 -18.39
N LYS A 53 -8.31 0.61 -18.72
CA LYS A 53 -7.02 1.00 -19.28
C LYS A 53 -5.86 0.69 -18.34
N ILE A 54 -6.01 0.97 -17.04
CA ILE A 54 -4.98 0.67 -16.04
C ILE A 54 -4.77 -0.83 -15.91
N PHE A 55 -5.84 -1.63 -15.92
CA PHE A 55 -5.71 -3.09 -15.89
C PHE A 55 -4.96 -3.62 -17.12
N ASP A 56 -5.22 -3.06 -18.30
CA ASP A 56 -4.49 -3.41 -19.52
C ASP A 56 -3.00 -3.01 -19.43
N GLU A 57 -2.70 -1.80 -18.97
CA GLU A 57 -1.33 -1.27 -18.79
C GLU A 57 -0.52 -2.11 -17.77
N LEU A 58 -1.15 -2.45 -16.65
CA LEU A 58 -0.54 -3.26 -15.58
C LEU A 58 -0.60 -4.77 -15.83
N LYS A 59 -1.21 -5.19 -16.95
CA LYS A 59 -1.39 -6.60 -17.34
C LYS A 59 -2.13 -7.41 -16.26
N ILE A 60 -3.09 -6.78 -15.59
CA ILE A 60 -3.96 -7.42 -14.61
C ILE A 60 -5.17 -8.00 -15.37
N PRO A 61 -5.50 -9.30 -15.19
CA PRO A 61 -6.68 -9.87 -15.81
C PRO A 61 -7.95 -9.10 -15.41
N LYS A 62 -8.70 -8.59 -16.40
CA LYS A 62 -10.00 -7.92 -16.22
C LYS A 62 -11.12 -8.93 -16.00
N ASN A 63 -10.97 -9.84 -15.04
CA ASN A 63 -12.05 -10.72 -14.59
C ASN A 63 -12.89 -10.01 -13.51
N THR A 64 -14.05 -10.59 -13.20
CA THR A 64 -15.01 -9.98 -12.27
C THR A 64 -14.44 -9.81 -10.87
N GLN A 65 -13.69 -10.79 -10.34
CA GLN A 65 -13.06 -10.70 -9.02
C GLN A 65 -12.08 -9.53 -8.94
N ASN A 66 -11.18 -9.39 -9.91
CA ASN A 66 -10.17 -8.35 -9.88
C ASN A 66 -10.79 -6.96 -10.05
N ILE A 67 -11.75 -6.81 -10.98
CA ILE A 67 -12.46 -5.56 -11.18
C ILE A 67 -13.27 -5.18 -9.92
N CYS A 68 -13.98 -6.12 -9.32
CA CYS A 68 -14.72 -5.86 -8.09
C CYS A 68 -13.80 -5.56 -6.90
N THR A 69 -12.60 -6.13 -6.86
CA THR A 69 -11.58 -5.82 -5.85
C THR A 69 -11.17 -4.35 -5.96
N ALA A 70 -10.86 -3.86 -7.17
CA ALA A 70 -10.53 -2.45 -7.40
C ALA A 70 -11.71 -1.52 -7.07
N ILE A 71 -12.91 -1.80 -7.61
CA ILE A 71 -14.13 -1.02 -7.36
C ILE A 71 -14.41 -0.90 -5.86
N ALA A 72 -14.28 -1.99 -5.10
CA ALA A 72 -14.55 -2.00 -3.68
C ALA A 72 -13.60 -1.10 -2.88
N VAL A 73 -12.31 -1.09 -3.23
CA VAL A 73 -11.30 -0.23 -2.58
C VAL A 73 -11.51 1.23 -2.97
N ILE A 74 -11.69 1.55 -4.26
CA ILE A 74 -11.97 2.92 -4.72
C ILE A 74 -13.20 3.49 -4.00
N ASP A 75 -14.27 2.69 -3.91
CA ASP A 75 -15.51 3.08 -3.26
C ASP A 75 -15.37 3.28 -1.74
N GLN A 76 -14.43 2.57 -1.11
CA GLN A 76 -14.12 2.74 0.30
C GLN A 76 -13.24 3.95 0.58
N GLU A 77 -12.23 4.20 -0.24
CA GLU A 77 -11.24 5.26 -0.03
C GLU A 77 -11.79 6.65 -0.35
N SER A 78 -12.56 6.78 -1.43
CA SER A 78 -12.99 8.10 -1.91
C SER A 78 -14.43 8.20 -2.35
N ASN A 79 -15.18 7.08 -2.36
CA ASN A 79 -16.53 7.06 -2.91
C ASN A 79 -16.57 7.54 -4.38
N PHE A 80 -15.54 7.21 -5.17
CA PHE A 80 -15.35 7.64 -6.56
C PHE A 80 -15.30 9.16 -6.74
N ASP A 81 -14.54 9.83 -5.88
CA ASP A 81 -14.18 11.23 -6.02
C ASP A 81 -12.64 11.34 -6.04
N ALA A 82 -12.07 12.04 -7.01
CA ALA A 82 -10.61 12.16 -7.10
C ALA A 82 -10.04 13.11 -6.04
N ASP A 83 -10.83 14.08 -5.58
CA ASP A 83 -10.43 15.11 -4.64
C ASP A 83 -11.62 15.52 -3.75
N PRO A 84 -12.13 14.58 -2.92
CA PRO A 84 -13.33 14.82 -2.13
C PRO A 84 -13.13 15.94 -1.12
N ARG A 85 -14.22 16.67 -0.86
CA ARG A 85 -14.24 17.63 0.24
C ARG A 85 -14.16 16.89 1.59
N VAL A 86 -13.27 17.35 2.45
CA VAL A 86 -13.10 16.82 3.80
C VAL A 86 -13.72 17.82 4.79
N PRO A 87 -14.79 17.44 5.51
CA PRO A 87 -15.40 18.30 6.51
C PRO A 87 -14.37 18.73 7.57
N ASN A 88 -14.36 20.03 7.90
CA ASN A 88 -13.48 20.60 8.93
C ASN A 88 -11.96 20.40 8.66
N LEU A 89 -11.55 20.18 7.41
CA LEU A 89 -10.15 19.91 7.04
C LEU A 89 -9.19 20.98 7.56
N GLY A 90 -9.49 22.27 7.32
CA GLY A 90 -8.61 23.36 7.73
C GLY A 90 -8.28 23.35 9.22
N ASN A 91 -9.30 23.26 10.09
CA ASN A 91 -9.09 23.24 11.54
C ASN A 91 -8.38 21.97 12.01
N ALA A 92 -8.72 20.81 11.43
CA ALA A 92 -8.04 19.55 11.76
C ALA A 92 -6.54 19.60 11.38
N SER A 93 -6.22 20.20 10.23
CA SER A 93 -4.84 20.39 9.78
C SER A 93 -4.08 21.36 10.66
N LEU A 94 -4.69 22.46 11.09
CA LEU A 94 -4.06 23.40 12.04
C LEU A 94 -3.70 22.73 13.37
N LYS A 95 -4.60 21.91 13.92
CA LYS A 95 -4.32 21.15 15.15
C LYS A 95 -3.14 20.18 14.94
N ALA A 96 -3.13 19.48 13.82
CA ALA A 96 -2.04 18.55 13.49
C ALA A 96 -0.68 19.26 13.29
N ILE A 97 -0.67 20.48 12.72
CA ILE A 97 0.55 21.29 12.57
C ILE A 97 1.14 21.61 13.95
N ASP A 98 0.33 22.07 14.90
CA ASP A 98 0.77 22.44 16.24
C ASP A 98 1.44 21.26 16.97
N GLU A 99 0.82 20.08 16.91
CA GLU A 99 1.33 18.85 17.53
C GLU A 99 2.60 18.31 16.83
N LYS A 100 2.64 18.34 15.49
CA LYS A 100 3.73 17.72 14.71
C LYS A 100 4.97 18.59 14.57
N LEU A 101 4.82 19.93 14.53
CA LEU A 101 5.97 20.83 14.35
C LEU A 101 6.95 20.74 15.52
N GLU A 102 6.47 20.69 16.76
CA GLU A 102 7.34 20.56 17.92
C GLU A 102 8.07 19.21 17.93
N ALA A 103 7.37 18.12 17.63
CA ALA A 103 7.96 16.78 17.57
C ALA A 103 9.06 16.69 16.50
N LYS A 104 8.87 17.34 15.35
CA LYS A 104 9.77 17.24 14.19
C LYS A 104 10.96 18.21 14.23
N PHE A 105 10.76 19.41 14.77
CA PHE A 105 11.74 20.50 14.68
C PHE A 105 12.22 21.04 16.03
N GLY A 106 11.65 20.55 17.14
CA GLY A 106 11.90 21.08 18.48
C GLY A 106 11.22 22.44 18.72
N LYS A 107 11.06 22.81 19.99
CA LYS A 107 10.25 23.97 20.41
C LYS A 107 10.67 25.29 19.76
N THR A 108 11.97 25.56 19.67
CA THR A 108 12.49 26.83 19.15
C THR A 108 12.15 27.02 17.67
N LEU A 109 12.40 26.01 16.84
CA LEU A 109 12.15 26.09 15.41
C LEU A 109 10.65 25.99 15.10
N ALA A 110 9.89 25.19 15.87
CA ALA A 110 8.43 25.16 15.80
C ALA A 110 7.81 26.55 16.05
N LYS A 111 8.28 27.30 17.06
CA LYS A 111 7.81 28.67 17.33
C LYS A 111 8.07 29.62 16.15
N THR A 112 9.20 29.48 15.47
CA THR A 112 9.52 30.25 14.26
C THR A 112 8.55 29.93 13.13
N PHE A 113 8.30 28.64 12.87
CA PHE A 113 7.31 28.22 11.86
C PHE A 113 5.91 28.72 12.21
N LEU A 114 5.44 28.53 13.44
CA LEU A 114 4.12 29.02 13.87
C LEU A 114 3.98 30.53 13.73
N THR A 115 5.03 31.30 14.03
CA THR A 115 5.05 32.76 13.85
C THR A 115 4.95 33.12 12.38
N MET A 116 5.70 32.42 11.51
CA MET A 116 5.64 32.63 10.07
C MET A 116 4.25 32.30 9.52
N PHE A 117 3.66 31.17 9.89
CA PHE A 117 2.31 30.77 9.47
C PHE A 117 1.25 31.82 9.87
N LYS A 118 1.40 32.43 11.05
CA LYS A 118 0.46 33.45 11.57
C LYS A 118 0.61 34.82 10.91
N THR A 119 1.79 35.14 10.37
CA THR A 119 2.13 36.52 9.95
C THR A 119 2.39 36.67 8.45
N LYS A 120 2.60 35.56 7.74
CA LYS A 120 2.95 35.52 6.31
C LYS A 120 1.87 34.82 5.49
N PRO A 121 1.68 35.17 4.20
CA PRO A 121 2.36 36.24 3.45
C PRO A 121 2.09 37.65 4.00
N THR A 122 0.87 37.89 4.50
CA THR A 122 0.50 39.10 5.25
C THR A 122 -0.29 38.73 6.51
N LYS A 123 -0.57 39.68 7.42
CA LYS A 123 -1.43 39.42 8.59
C LYS A 123 -2.90 39.18 8.21
N ASP A 124 -3.37 39.84 7.16
CA ASP A 124 -4.76 39.76 6.72
C ASP A 124 -5.04 38.52 5.89
N ASP A 125 -4.04 38.06 5.15
CA ASP A 125 -4.02 36.82 4.39
C ASP A 125 -2.80 35.98 4.82
N SER A 126 -2.89 35.37 6.00
CA SER A 126 -1.82 34.54 6.55
C SER A 126 -2.01 33.07 6.20
N PHE A 127 -0.95 32.26 6.23
CA PHE A 127 -1.03 30.83 5.94
C PHE A 127 -2.00 30.09 6.88
N ILE A 128 -2.11 30.52 8.15
CA ILE A 128 -3.17 29.98 9.04
C ILE A 128 -4.57 30.23 8.46
N LYS A 129 -4.85 31.46 7.99
CA LYS A 129 -6.16 31.80 7.40
C LYS A 129 -6.39 31.05 6.08
N GLN A 130 -5.35 30.90 5.26
CA GLN A 130 -5.43 30.11 4.02
C GLN A 130 -5.72 28.64 4.33
N ILE A 131 -5.02 28.04 5.31
CA ILE A 131 -5.28 26.66 5.75
C ILE A 131 -6.70 26.50 6.28
N GLN A 132 -7.25 27.47 7.01
CA GLN A 132 -8.64 27.41 7.49
C GLN A 132 -9.68 27.33 6.36
N GLN A 133 -9.35 27.86 5.18
CA GLN A 133 -10.27 27.93 4.05
C GLN A 133 -10.23 26.71 3.13
N VAL A 134 -9.20 25.85 3.24
CA VAL A 134 -9.08 24.65 2.40
C VAL A 134 -10.21 23.66 2.67
N LYS A 135 -10.68 23.03 1.60
CA LYS A 135 -11.79 22.08 1.60
C LYS A 135 -11.37 20.70 1.12
N THR A 136 -10.30 20.61 0.34
CA THR A 136 -9.79 19.33 -0.19
C THR A 136 -8.33 19.09 0.18
N GLU A 137 -7.90 17.83 0.11
CA GLU A 137 -6.51 17.46 0.39
C GLU A 137 -5.55 18.04 -0.65
N ARG A 138 -5.96 18.11 -1.93
CA ARG A 138 -5.17 18.77 -2.97
C ARG A 138 -4.94 20.24 -2.68
N GLU A 139 -5.98 20.99 -2.32
CA GLU A 139 -5.85 22.41 -1.99
C GLU A 139 -4.86 22.64 -0.84
N LEU A 140 -4.93 21.79 0.19
CA LEU A 140 -4.01 21.82 1.33
C LEU A 140 -2.58 21.47 0.91
N ASP A 141 -2.41 20.46 0.05
CA ASP A 141 -1.10 20.04 -0.45
C ASP A 141 -0.43 21.12 -1.29
N GLU A 142 -1.17 21.70 -2.24
CA GLU A 142 -0.71 22.82 -3.07
C GLU A 142 -0.38 24.05 -2.20
N LEU A 143 -1.13 24.28 -1.12
CA LEU A 143 -0.84 25.34 -0.16
C LEU A 143 0.46 25.06 0.60
N TYR A 144 0.71 23.83 1.04
CA TYR A 144 2.01 23.48 1.66
C TYR A 144 3.18 23.69 0.70
N GLN A 145 3.02 23.35 -0.58
CA GLN A 145 4.03 23.62 -1.59
C GLN A 145 4.28 25.14 -1.74
N LYS A 146 3.22 25.97 -1.74
CA LYS A 146 3.35 27.43 -1.76
C LYS A 146 4.02 27.98 -0.51
N ILE A 147 3.70 27.45 0.68
CA ILE A 147 4.35 27.81 1.95
C ILE A 147 5.85 27.50 1.88
N PHE A 148 6.21 26.34 1.33
CA PHE A 148 7.59 25.94 1.14
C PHE A 148 8.33 26.86 0.17
N ASP A 149 7.75 27.13 -1.01
CA ASP A 149 8.30 28.06 -2.00
C ASP A 149 8.53 29.45 -1.36
N TYR A 150 7.57 29.94 -0.57
CA TYR A 150 7.71 31.19 0.18
C TYR A 150 8.88 31.15 1.18
N PHE A 151 8.96 30.08 1.97
CA PHE A 151 10.02 29.90 2.97
C PHE A 151 11.42 29.87 2.30
N ALA A 152 11.58 29.05 1.27
CA ALA A 152 12.85 28.90 0.55
C ALA A 152 13.31 30.24 -0.05
N ASN A 153 12.41 30.98 -0.69
CA ASN A 153 12.71 32.27 -1.30
C ASN A 153 13.01 33.37 -0.27
N THR A 154 12.22 33.45 0.81
CA THR A 154 12.31 34.53 1.81
C THR A 154 13.55 34.41 2.68
N TYR A 155 13.88 33.19 3.12
CA TYR A 155 14.97 32.98 4.08
C TYR A 155 16.31 32.67 3.39
N LYS A 156 16.37 32.69 2.05
CA LYS A 156 17.58 32.51 1.20
C LYS A 156 18.56 31.48 1.75
N VAL A 157 18.05 30.35 2.24
CA VAL A 157 18.90 29.40 2.94
C VAL A 157 19.66 28.59 1.91
N SER A 158 20.79 29.13 1.44
CA SER A 158 21.75 28.46 0.56
C SER A 158 22.21 27.09 1.12
N GLY A 159 22.10 26.89 2.44
CA GLY A 159 22.37 25.61 3.12
C GLY A 159 21.29 24.52 2.97
N LEU A 160 20.07 24.84 2.54
CA LEU A 160 19.01 23.81 2.36
C LEU A 160 19.30 22.88 1.17
N ALA A 161 19.93 23.39 0.10
CA ALA A 161 20.36 22.57 -1.04
C ALA A 161 21.43 21.52 -0.67
N HIS A 162 22.13 21.69 0.47
CA HIS A 162 23.06 20.69 1.01
C HIS A 162 22.37 19.66 1.91
N ILE A 163 21.27 20.00 2.58
CA ILE A 163 20.48 19.05 3.37
C ILE A 163 19.79 18.04 2.45
N THR A 164 19.22 18.48 1.32
CA THR A 164 18.67 17.59 0.28
C THR A 164 19.72 16.62 -0.29
N LYS A 165 20.99 17.03 -0.31
CA LYS A 165 22.11 16.23 -0.83
C LYS A 165 22.63 15.19 0.19
N LEU A 166 22.39 15.41 1.49
CA LEU A 166 22.86 14.55 2.58
C LEU A 166 21.85 13.48 2.98
N THR A 167 20.55 13.77 2.90
CA THR A 167 19.48 12.85 3.32
C THR A 167 18.79 12.12 2.17
N GLY A 168 18.98 12.56 0.92
CA GLY A 168 18.30 12.01 -0.26
C GLY A 168 16.82 12.41 -0.39
N GLU A 169 16.25 13.02 0.66
CA GLU A 169 14.91 13.58 0.71
C GLU A 169 14.93 15.10 0.51
N GLY A 170 13.96 15.60 -0.26
CA GLY A 170 13.67 17.02 -0.39
C GLY A 170 13.21 17.65 0.93
N ILE A 171 13.47 18.94 1.18
CA ILE A 171 13.02 19.59 2.42
C ILE A 171 11.54 19.99 2.34
N ASP A 172 11.02 20.12 1.13
CA ASP A 172 9.60 20.07 0.80
C ASP A 172 8.95 18.79 1.32
N GLU A 173 9.62 17.64 1.20
CA GLU A 173 9.14 16.34 1.72
C GLU A 173 9.15 16.30 3.26
N ARG A 174 10.09 17.01 3.89
CA ARG A 174 10.15 17.13 5.34
C ARG A 174 9.11 18.07 5.92
N ILE A 175 8.56 19.00 5.15
CA ILE A 175 7.63 20.00 5.67
C ILE A 175 6.18 19.67 5.31
N ASN A 176 5.93 19.03 4.16
CA ASN A 176 4.59 18.65 3.76
C ASN A 176 4.09 17.44 4.57
N PRO A 177 3.10 17.61 5.47
CA PRO A 177 2.61 16.52 6.30
C PRO A 177 1.62 15.60 5.58
N ILE A 178 1.23 15.92 4.34
CA ILE A 178 0.30 15.11 3.55
C ILE A 178 1.08 14.05 2.81
N THR A 179 1.01 12.81 3.27
CA THR A 179 1.80 11.72 2.67
C THR A 179 0.95 10.71 1.90
N THR A 180 -0.36 10.65 2.13
CA THR A 180 -1.32 9.82 1.37
C THR A 180 -2.19 10.69 0.47
N LEU A 181 -2.36 10.29 -0.79
CA LEU A 181 -2.94 11.14 -1.83
C LEU A 181 -3.97 10.42 -2.71
N GLY A 182 -4.89 11.23 -3.24
CA GLY A 182 -5.75 10.86 -4.36
C GLY A 182 -6.93 9.94 -4.01
N SER A 183 -7.63 9.50 -5.07
CA SER A 183 -8.85 8.67 -5.00
C SER A 183 -8.68 7.32 -4.31
N MET A 184 -7.45 6.85 -4.17
CA MET A 184 -7.12 5.58 -3.51
C MET A 184 -6.12 5.75 -2.36
N GLN A 185 -5.89 6.98 -1.87
CA GLN A 185 -5.11 7.28 -0.67
C GLN A 185 -3.72 6.62 -0.64
N VAL A 186 -2.97 6.76 -1.74
CA VAL A 186 -1.66 6.12 -1.91
C VAL A 186 -0.56 6.93 -1.25
N HIS A 187 0.33 6.27 -0.51
CA HIS A 187 1.49 6.92 0.08
C HIS A 187 2.46 7.42 -1.01
N ILE A 188 2.95 8.66 -0.88
CA ILE A 188 3.81 9.30 -1.87
C ILE A 188 5.08 8.48 -2.14
N ASP A 189 5.71 7.91 -1.12
CA ASP A 189 6.91 7.06 -1.31
C ASP A 189 6.65 5.81 -2.16
N TYR A 190 5.44 5.24 -2.06
CA TYR A 190 5.07 4.14 -2.93
C TYR A 190 4.99 4.61 -4.39
N ALA A 191 4.35 5.75 -4.63
CA ALA A 191 4.24 6.34 -5.96
C ALA A 191 5.61 6.75 -6.52
N ARG A 192 6.52 7.25 -5.67
CA ARG A 192 7.90 7.59 -6.03
C ARG A 192 8.69 6.39 -6.52
N ALA A 193 8.56 5.25 -5.82
CA ALA A 193 9.22 4.01 -6.18
C ALA A 193 8.66 3.36 -7.46
N HIS A 194 7.46 3.75 -7.88
CA HIS A 194 6.75 3.16 -9.02
C HIS A 194 6.33 4.21 -10.06
N ARG A 195 7.12 5.29 -10.20
CA ARG A 195 6.84 6.36 -11.17
C ARG A 195 6.63 5.80 -12.57
N ARG A 196 5.48 6.11 -13.18
CA ARG A 196 5.15 5.69 -14.54
C ARG A 196 5.90 6.46 -15.63
N SER A 197 6.47 7.61 -15.29
CA SER A 197 7.35 8.39 -16.16
C SER A 197 8.35 9.21 -15.33
N ASN A 198 9.38 9.74 -16.00
CA ASN A 198 10.32 10.66 -15.36
C ASN A 198 9.63 12.00 -15.08
N MET A 199 9.25 12.23 -13.81
CA MET A 199 8.54 13.43 -13.38
C MET A 199 9.02 13.91 -12.01
N SER A 200 8.91 15.22 -11.76
CA SER A 200 9.20 15.80 -10.44
C SER A 200 8.21 15.32 -9.39
N ASP A 201 8.54 15.47 -8.10
CA ASP A 201 7.61 15.12 -7.02
C ASP A 201 6.34 15.97 -7.06
N ARG A 202 6.47 17.27 -7.38
CA ARG A 202 5.34 18.19 -7.56
C ARG A 202 4.39 17.71 -8.67
N THR A 203 4.94 17.27 -9.80
CA THR A 203 4.15 16.67 -10.89
C THR A 203 3.53 15.34 -10.48
N LEU A 204 4.26 14.50 -9.73
CA LEU A 204 3.74 13.22 -9.21
C LEU A 204 2.56 13.42 -8.27
N ARG A 205 2.63 14.41 -7.38
CA ARG A 205 1.53 14.78 -6.48
C ARG A 205 0.30 15.25 -7.24
N ALA A 206 0.49 16.13 -8.22
CA ALA A 206 -0.59 16.57 -9.10
C ALA A 206 -1.21 15.39 -9.88
N ASP A 207 -0.39 14.45 -10.35
CA ASP A 207 -0.85 13.23 -11.02
C ASP A 207 -1.68 12.35 -10.07
N LEU A 208 -1.24 12.14 -8.82
CA LEU A 208 -1.97 11.38 -7.81
C LEU A 208 -3.36 11.96 -7.50
N TYR A 209 -3.54 13.27 -7.56
CA TYR A 209 -4.86 13.91 -7.41
C TYR A 209 -5.73 13.87 -8.67
N SER A 210 -5.17 13.50 -9.82
CA SER A 210 -5.99 13.21 -10.99
C SER A 210 -6.73 11.87 -10.82
N GLN A 211 -7.89 11.72 -11.48
CA GLN A 211 -8.62 10.45 -11.47
C GLN A 211 -7.72 9.29 -11.94
N TYR A 212 -7.09 9.42 -13.11
CA TYR A 212 -6.25 8.38 -13.68
C TYR A 212 -5.04 8.07 -12.80
N GLY A 213 -4.29 9.08 -12.36
CA GLY A 213 -3.08 8.86 -11.57
C GLY A 213 -3.38 8.25 -10.20
N GLY A 214 -4.40 8.76 -9.48
CA GLY A 214 -4.84 8.17 -8.21
C GLY A 214 -5.24 6.70 -8.35
N LEU A 215 -5.99 6.37 -9.41
CA LEU A 215 -6.35 4.99 -9.73
C LEU A 215 -5.14 4.13 -10.11
N TYR A 216 -4.23 4.65 -10.95
CA TYR A 216 -3.07 3.91 -11.44
C TYR A 216 -2.22 3.43 -10.26
N TYR A 217 -1.81 4.35 -9.39
CA TYR A 217 -0.95 4.01 -8.26
C TYR A 217 -1.68 3.15 -7.22
N GLY A 218 -2.99 3.38 -7.01
CA GLY A 218 -3.80 2.59 -6.08
C GLY A 218 -4.02 1.17 -6.54
N ILE A 219 -4.40 0.97 -7.81
CA ILE A 219 -4.55 -0.36 -8.42
C ILE A 219 -3.20 -1.07 -8.50
N HIS A 220 -2.13 -0.36 -8.87
CA HIS A 220 -0.78 -0.92 -8.85
C HIS A 220 -0.43 -1.47 -7.46
N ARG A 221 -0.62 -0.65 -6.41
CA ARG A 221 -0.38 -1.07 -5.02
C ARG A 221 -1.26 -2.24 -4.59
N LEU A 222 -2.51 -2.24 -5.01
CA LEU A 222 -3.50 -3.23 -4.62
C LEU A 222 -3.27 -4.59 -5.31
N MET A 223 -2.90 -4.61 -6.60
CA MET A 223 -3.06 -5.79 -7.45
C MET A 223 -1.76 -6.38 -8.00
N VAL A 224 -0.69 -5.59 -8.15
CA VAL A 224 0.52 -6.05 -8.85
C VAL A 224 1.35 -7.03 -8.01
N TYR A 225 1.29 -6.91 -6.68
CA TYR A 225 2.00 -7.85 -5.81
C TYR A 225 1.25 -9.18 -5.69
N LYS A 226 2.00 -10.29 -5.88
CA LYS A 226 1.48 -11.65 -5.76
C LYS A 226 1.34 -12.04 -4.30
N ALA A 227 0.15 -12.46 -3.91
CA ALA A 227 -0.12 -13.05 -2.61
C ALA A 227 -1.17 -14.14 -2.77
N ASP A 228 -0.91 -15.31 -2.18
CA ASP A 228 -1.74 -16.50 -2.32
C ASP A 228 -2.84 -16.50 -1.25
N TYR A 229 -3.59 -15.39 -1.20
CA TYR A 229 -4.70 -15.25 -0.29
C TYR A 229 -5.91 -16.04 -0.79
N ASP A 230 -6.41 -16.93 0.05
CA ASP A 230 -7.65 -17.69 -0.16
C ASP A 230 -8.89 -16.78 -0.21
N LYS A 231 -8.79 -15.57 0.38
CA LYS A 231 -9.87 -14.59 0.43
C LYS A 231 -9.36 -13.20 0.05
N PRO A 232 -10.09 -12.45 -0.80
CA PRO A 232 -9.82 -11.03 -1.07
C PRO A 232 -9.74 -10.16 0.19
N LEU A 233 -10.44 -10.57 1.27
CA LEU A 233 -10.41 -9.92 2.57
C LEU A 233 -9.00 -9.60 3.09
N TYR A 234 -8.04 -10.52 2.93
CA TYR A 234 -6.66 -10.30 3.37
C TYR A 234 -5.92 -9.28 2.50
N ARG A 235 -6.27 -9.18 1.21
CA ARG A 235 -5.76 -8.12 0.33
C ARG A 235 -6.34 -6.75 0.73
N PHE A 236 -7.60 -6.69 1.16
CA PHE A 236 -8.20 -5.46 1.70
C PHE A 236 -7.54 -5.04 3.01
N ALA A 237 -7.23 -6.00 3.88
CA ALA A 237 -6.48 -5.76 5.11
C ALA A 237 -5.08 -5.21 4.80
N ASP A 238 -4.35 -5.84 3.87
CA ASP A 238 -3.05 -5.37 3.41
C ASP A 238 -3.09 -3.95 2.82
N TYR A 239 -4.16 -3.59 2.11
CA TYR A 239 -4.28 -2.25 1.55
C TYR A 239 -4.21 -1.19 2.66
N ASN A 240 -4.88 -1.44 3.78
CA ASN A 240 -4.89 -0.56 4.95
C ASN A 240 -3.61 -0.67 5.80
N SER A 241 -3.17 -1.89 6.13
CA SER A 241 -2.11 -2.15 7.12
C SER A 241 -0.73 -2.37 6.53
N GLY A 242 -0.60 -2.28 5.20
CA GLY A 242 0.68 -2.43 4.50
C GLY A 242 0.78 -3.76 3.75
N MET A 243 1.56 -3.73 2.67
CA MET A 243 1.74 -4.87 1.76
C MET A 243 2.27 -6.10 2.53
N TYR A 244 1.61 -7.24 2.37
CA TYR A 244 1.86 -8.50 3.07
C TYR A 244 1.60 -8.51 4.59
N SER A 245 0.97 -7.47 5.16
CA SER A 245 0.68 -7.43 6.60
C SER A 245 -0.15 -8.64 7.07
N SER A 246 -1.10 -9.16 6.29
CA SER A 246 -1.88 -10.34 6.65
C SER A 246 -1.04 -11.62 6.73
N ARG A 247 -0.10 -11.81 5.78
CA ARG A 247 0.88 -12.91 5.82
C ARG A 247 1.83 -12.77 7.00
N ASN A 248 2.31 -11.55 7.24
CA ASN A 248 3.26 -11.25 8.30
C ASN A 248 2.60 -11.39 9.69
N ALA A 249 1.34 -11.01 9.84
CA ALA A 249 0.53 -11.26 11.02
C ALA A 249 0.42 -12.77 11.30
N ALA A 250 0.21 -13.58 10.26
CA ALA A 250 0.19 -15.03 10.42
C ALA A 250 1.55 -15.58 10.85
N PHE A 251 2.64 -14.99 10.37
CA PHE A 251 4.00 -15.31 10.80
C PHE A 251 4.27 -14.93 12.26
N GLN A 252 3.85 -13.73 12.70
CA GLN A 252 3.89 -13.31 14.10
C GLN A 252 3.07 -14.26 14.99
N GLN A 253 1.88 -14.68 14.56
CA GLN A 253 1.06 -15.63 15.30
C GLN A 253 1.80 -16.98 15.50
N ARG A 254 2.53 -17.47 14.49
CA ARG A 254 3.36 -18.68 14.62
C ARG A 254 4.46 -18.49 15.66
N ILE A 255 5.17 -17.36 15.62
CA ILE A 255 6.22 -17.00 16.59
C ILE A 255 5.64 -16.95 18.01
N SER A 256 4.50 -16.27 18.20
CA SER A 256 3.83 -16.17 19.50
C SER A 256 3.42 -17.54 20.03
N SER A 257 2.83 -18.40 19.20
CA SER A 257 2.44 -19.76 19.59
C SER A 257 3.66 -20.63 19.97
N LEU A 258 4.74 -20.57 19.20
CA LEU A 258 5.96 -21.34 19.47
C LEU A 258 6.64 -20.91 20.77
N SER A 259 6.81 -19.60 20.96
CA SER A 259 7.54 -19.00 22.09
C SER A 259 6.71 -18.87 23.38
N LYS A 260 5.38 -18.92 23.28
CA LYS A 260 4.43 -18.53 24.34
C LYS A 260 4.60 -17.08 24.83
N GLN A 261 5.31 -16.23 24.07
CA GLN A 261 5.44 -14.81 24.36
C GLN A 261 4.37 -14.03 23.61
N LYS A 262 3.79 -13.04 24.30
CA LYS A 262 2.87 -12.08 23.69
C LYS A 262 3.70 -11.10 22.86
N ILE A 263 3.39 -11.02 21.57
CA ILE A 263 3.90 -10.00 20.64
C ILE A 263 2.70 -9.39 19.91
N ASP A 264 2.87 -8.19 19.41
CA ASP A 264 1.87 -7.55 18.56
C ASP A 264 1.70 -8.34 17.24
N ILE A 265 0.45 -8.47 16.79
CA ILE A 265 0.07 -9.22 15.58
C ILE A 265 -0.43 -8.22 14.52
N ASP A 266 0.39 -7.21 14.27
CA ASP A 266 0.10 -6.05 13.42
C ASP A 266 0.58 -6.21 11.97
N GLY A 267 1.39 -7.23 11.68
CA GLY A 267 1.98 -7.48 10.37
C GLY A 267 3.30 -6.73 10.11
N ASP A 268 3.79 -5.95 11.06
CA ASP A 268 5.10 -5.28 10.99
C ASP A 268 6.15 -6.11 11.76
N LEU A 269 7.04 -6.76 11.02
CA LEU A 269 8.11 -7.57 11.61
C LEU A 269 9.28 -6.70 12.05
N LEU A 270 9.43 -5.51 11.49
CA LEU A 270 10.43 -4.50 11.86
C LEU A 270 9.78 -3.20 12.35
N LEU A 271 10.56 -2.39 13.08
CA LEU A 271 10.17 -1.00 13.40
C LEU A 271 10.59 -0.08 12.27
N TYR A 272 9.78 0.94 11.98
CA TYR A 272 9.99 1.86 10.87
C TYR A 272 9.96 3.32 11.29
N ASP A 273 10.72 4.14 10.55
CA ASP A 273 10.55 5.58 10.44
C ASP A 273 10.32 5.90 8.96
N GLY A 274 9.09 6.28 8.63
CA GLY A 274 8.62 6.30 7.24
C GLY A 274 8.75 4.93 6.57
N SER A 275 9.38 4.87 5.40
CA SER A 275 9.64 3.62 4.67
C SER A 275 10.93 2.91 5.11
N SER A 276 11.69 3.47 6.04
CA SER A 276 13.03 2.99 6.41
C SER A 276 13.00 2.16 7.70
N PRO A 277 13.54 0.93 7.71
CA PRO A 277 13.56 0.11 8.91
C PRO A 277 14.60 0.62 9.92
N LEU A 278 14.18 0.85 11.17
CA LEU A 278 15.02 1.32 12.27
C LEU A 278 16.02 0.28 12.74
N SER A 279 17.19 0.69 13.21
CA SER A 279 18.21 -0.20 13.79
C SER A 279 17.73 -0.89 15.08
N LYS A 280 16.80 -0.26 15.80
CA LYS A 280 16.14 -0.84 16.97
C LYS A 280 15.34 -2.08 16.58
N LYS A 281 15.54 -3.17 17.31
CA LYS A 281 14.82 -4.43 17.10
C LYS A 281 13.37 -4.30 17.52
N SER A 282 12.47 -4.89 16.73
CA SER A 282 11.06 -5.06 17.10
C SER A 282 10.90 -6.15 18.18
N GLN A 283 9.71 -6.25 18.77
CA GLN A 283 9.34 -7.39 19.61
C GLN A 283 9.42 -8.69 18.81
N THR A 284 8.87 -8.71 17.60
CA THR A 284 8.92 -9.85 16.66
C THR A 284 10.34 -10.33 16.43
N GLU A 285 11.26 -9.43 16.08
CA GLU A 285 12.66 -9.75 15.82
C GLU A 285 13.35 -10.32 17.07
N THR A 286 13.11 -9.72 18.24
CA THR A 286 13.71 -10.15 19.51
C THR A 286 13.28 -11.55 19.89
N VAL A 287 11.99 -11.89 19.74
CA VAL A 287 11.47 -13.24 20.04
C VAL A 287 11.95 -14.25 19.00
N LEU A 288 11.98 -13.85 17.73
CA LEU A 288 12.43 -14.69 16.62
C LEU A 288 13.90 -15.11 16.78
N ILE A 289 14.79 -14.18 17.18
CA ILE A 289 16.21 -14.48 17.47
C ILE A 289 16.34 -15.56 18.54
N LYS A 290 15.58 -15.44 19.64
CA LYS A 290 15.60 -16.43 20.73
C LYS A 290 15.09 -17.80 20.28
N LEU A 291 14.01 -17.84 19.51
CA LEU A 291 13.46 -19.09 18.98
C LEU A 291 14.47 -19.80 18.07
N LEU A 292 15.00 -19.08 17.08
CA LEU A 292 15.86 -19.67 16.06
C LEU A 292 17.27 -19.98 16.56
N ALA A 293 17.72 -19.40 17.68
CA ALA A 293 18.95 -19.82 18.35
C ALA A 293 18.90 -21.26 18.88
N THR A 294 17.67 -21.79 19.11
CA THR A 294 17.43 -23.14 19.63
C THR A 294 16.92 -24.12 18.58
N ALA A 295 16.82 -23.69 17.31
CA ALA A 295 16.44 -24.55 16.21
C ALA A 295 17.55 -25.59 15.91
N PRO A 296 17.22 -26.76 15.33
CA PRO A 296 18.22 -27.76 14.94
C PRO A 296 19.34 -27.22 14.05
N THR A 297 19.01 -26.24 13.21
CA THR A 297 19.97 -25.44 12.46
C THR A 297 19.82 -23.98 12.90
N PRO A 298 20.65 -23.52 13.87
CA PRO A 298 20.55 -22.16 14.37
C PRO A 298 20.74 -21.11 13.27
N ILE A 299 19.97 -20.03 13.33
CA ILE A 299 20.04 -18.92 12.36
C ILE A 299 20.62 -17.70 13.07
N SER A 300 21.67 -17.12 12.50
CA SER A 300 22.32 -15.94 13.09
C SER A 300 21.40 -14.72 13.12
N GLU A 301 21.54 -13.85 14.12
CA GLU A 301 20.79 -12.59 14.21
C GLU A 301 20.91 -11.74 12.93
N ARG A 302 22.11 -11.67 12.34
CA ARG A 302 22.35 -10.96 11.09
C ARG A 302 21.50 -11.51 9.94
N GLN A 303 21.43 -12.84 9.83
CA GLN A 303 20.61 -13.49 8.81
C GLN A 303 19.12 -13.26 9.06
N ILE A 304 18.66 -13.36 10.31
CA ILE A 304 17.27 -13.07 10.69
C ILE A 304 16.89 -11.64 10.30
N ARG A 305 17.74 -10.66 10.64
CA ARG A 305 17.51 -9.26 10.27
C ARG A 305 17.48 -9.07 8.75
N SER A 306 18.35 -9.74 8.01
CA SER A 306 18.37 -9.72 6.53
C SER A 306 17.08 -10.29 5.94
N ASP A 307 16.59 -11.40 6.51
CA ASP A 307 15.33 -12.04 6.12
C ASP A 307 14.14 -11.12 6.40
N LEU A 308 14.04 -10.56 7.62
CA LEU A 308 12.95 -9.66 8.01
C LEU A 308 12.88 -8.39 7.16
N LYS A 309 14.01 -7.87 6.65
CA LYS A 309 13.99 -6.73 5.71
C LYS A 309 13.24 -7.02 4.41
N LYS A 310 12.97 -8.30 4.09
CA LYS A 310 12.17 -8.71 2.93
C LYS A 310 10.67 -8.74 3.25
N GLU A 311 10.22 -8.37 4.46
CA GLU A 311 8.83 -8.50 4.90
C GLU A 311 7.77 -7.87 3.99
N LYS A 312 8.14 -6.88 3.16
CA LYS A 312 7.23 -6.23 2.20
C LYS A 312 7.32 -6.84 0.79
N THR A 313 8.00 -7.96 0.60
CA THR A 313 8.15 -8.66 -0.69
C THR A 313 7.69 -10.12 -0.62
N LYS A 314 7.45 -10.74 -1.78
CA LYS A 314 7.10 -12.16 -1.88
C LYS A 314 8.23 -13.05 -1.34
N SER A 315 9.49 -12.72 -1.65
CA SER A 315 10.67 -13.53 -1.31
C SER A 315 10.94 -13.68 0.19
N PHE A 316 10.20 -12.98 1.06
CA PHE A 316 10.24 -13.26 2.49
C PHE A 316 9.88 -14.70 2.83
N GLU A 317 8.90 -15.29 2.14
CA GLU A 317 8.45 -16.65 2.43
C GLU A 317 9.48 -17.73 2.02
N ASP A 318 10.46 -17.35 1.19
CA ASP A 318 11.57 -18.20 0.81
C ASP A 318 12.76 -18.12 1.77
N THR A 319 12.69 -17.23 2.75
CA THR A 319 13.79 -17.05 3.70
C THR A 319 13.94 -18.22 4.65
N GLN A 320 15.18 -18.42 5.11
CA GLN A 320 15.49 -19.46 6.09
C GLN A 320 14.67 -19.26 7.37
N SER A 321 14.54 -18.01 7.83
CA SER A 321 13.77 -17.67 9.03
C SER A 321 12.28 -18.02 8.88
N TYR A 322 11.66 -17.72 7.73
CA TYR A 322 10.25 -18.03 7.50
C TYR A 322 9.98 -19.53 7.46
N ARG A 323 10.81 -20.28 6.73
CA ARG A 323 10.69 -21.73 6.57
C ARG A 323 10.92 -22.45 7.91
N ALA A 324 11.98 -22.10 8.64
CA ALA A 324 12.30 -22.71 9.93
C ALA A 324 11.16 -22.55 10.95
N ILE A 325 10.57 -21.36 11.09
CA ILE A 325 9.42 -21.14 11.97
C ILE A 325 8.19 -21.95 11.53
N SER A 326 7.95 -22.04 10.23
CA SER A 326 6.82 -22.80 9.69
C SER A 326 6.97 -24.30 9.94
N GLU A 327 8.17 -24.84 9.76
CA GLU A 327 8.52 -26.23 10.07
C GLU A 327 8.42 -26.53 11.57
N MET A 328 8.96 -25.65 12.43
CA MET A 328 8.84 -25.76 13.88
C MET A 328 7.38 -25.77 14.33
N PHE A 329 6.55 -24.90 13.73
CA PHE A 329 5.11 -24.86 14.01
C PHE A 329 4.43 -26.17 13.63
N LYS A 330 4.68 -26.66 12.40
CA LYS A 330 4.12 -27.93 11.91
C LYS A 330 4.52 -29.10 12.79
N LYS A 331 5.80 -29.19 13.17
CA LYS A 331 6.31 -30.25 14.06
C LYS A 331 5.66 -30.23 15.44
N LYS A 332 5.41 -29.05 16.01
CA LYS A 332 4.83 -28.90 17.36
C LYS A 332 3.32 -29.13 17.39
N TYR A 333 2.59 -28.67 16.37
CA TYR A 333 1.12 -28.64 16.37
C TYR A 333 0.47 -29.65 15.43
N GLY A 334 1.23 -30.39 14.63
CA GLY A 334 0.71 -31.43 13.72
C GLY A 334 -0.14 -30.90 12.57
N ARG A 335 -0.06 -29.60 12.25
CA ARG A 335 -0.82 -28.96 11.17
C ARG A 335 -0.03 -27.85 10.50
N ASP A 336 -0.35 -27.59 9.23
CA ASP A 336 0.23 -26.45 8.52
C ASP A 336 -0.27 -25.11 9.11
N PRO A 337 0.61 -24.09 9.16
CA PRO A 337 0.19 -22.78 9.65
C PRO A 337 -0.69 -22.06 8.62
N SER A 338 -1.62 -21.23 9.09
CA SER A 338 -2.40 -20.35 8.21
C SER A 338 -1.48 -19.43 7.40
N TYR A 339 -1.74 -19.27 6.09
CA TYR A 339 -0.95 -18.38 5.25
C TYR A 339 -1.13 -16.91 5.63
N ALA A 340 -2.38 -16.50 5.91
CA ALA A 340 -2.75 -15.14 6.25
C ALA A 340 -3.77 -15.12 7.39
N ILE A 341 -3.72 -14.07 8.21
CA ILE A 341 -4.74 -13.76 9.22
C ILE A 341 -4.99 -12.24 9.20
N MET A 342 -6.07 -11.79 9.83
CA MET A 342 -6.37 -10.36 9.93
C MET A 342 -5.35 -9.67 10.87
N PRO A 343 -4.60 -8.66 10.40
CA PRO A 343 -3.73 -7.86 11.26
C PRO A 343 -4.51 -7.08 12.32
N GLN A 344 -3.88 -6.85 13.47
CA GLN A 344 -4.45 -6.12 14.60
C GLN A 344 -3.89 -4.69 14.66
N VAL A 345 -4.13 -3.90 13.61
CA VAL A 345 -3.67 -2.49 13.56
C VAL A 345 -4.81 -1.55 13.94
N VAL A 346 -4.52 -0.60 14.83
CA VAL A 346 -5.43 0.51 15.15
C VAL A 346 -5.27 1.59 14.08
N ILE A 347 -6.39 2.07 13.55
CA ILE A 347 -6.45 3.16 12.59
C ILE A 347 -6.91 4.40 13.35
N SER A 348 -6.00 5.35 13.52
CA SER A 348 -6.24 6.62 14.20
C SER A 348 -5.85 7.78 13.28
N GLY A 349 -6.49 8.93 13.46
CA GLY A 349 -6.13 10.12 12.71
C GLY A 349 -6.97 11.33 13.07
N PRO A 350 -6.45 12.55 12.81
CA PRO A 350 -7.14 13.79 13.18
C PRO A 350 -8.44 14.01 12.40
N LYS A 351 -8.62 13.29 11.29
CA LYS A 351 -9.82 13.33 10.44
C LYS A 351 -10.88 12.30 10.86
N LEU A 352 -10.56 11.40 11.80
CA LEU A 352 -11.46 10.32 12.21
C LEU A 352 -12.22 10.70 13.48
N SER A 353 -13.50 10.34 13.54
CA SER A 353 -14.36 10.60 14.69
C SER A 353 -13.98 9.78 15.94
N ARG A 354 -13.28 8.67 15.73
CA ARG A 354 -12.80 7.71 16.73
C ARG A 354 -11.77 6.79 16.09
N ASP A 355 -11.15 5.95 16.91
CA ASP A 355 -10.28 4.89 16.42
C ASP A 355 -11.08 3.76 15.74
N TYR A 356 -10.51 3.27 14.65
CA TYR A 356 -10.95 2.09 13.92
C TYR A 356 -9.84 1.03 13.92
N ASN A 357 -10.02 -0.06 13.19
CA ASN A 357 -8.97 -1.07 13.02
C ASN A 357 -9.03 -1.71 11.63
N THR A 358 -7.99 -2.46 11.28
CA THR A 358 -7.87 -3.15 9.99
C THR A 358 -9.09 -4.01 9.68
N ASN A 359 -9.62 -4.73 10.68
CA ASN A 359 -10.80 -5.56 10.51
C ASN A 359 -12.03 -4.74 10.09
N TRP A 360 -12.25 -3.57 10.71
CA TRP A 360 -13.31 -2.65 10.31
C TRP A 360 -13.14 -2.23 8.84
N PHE A 361 -11.93 -1.85 8.44
CA PHE A 361 -11.66 -1.43 7.07
C PHE A 361 -11.91 -2.59 6.08
N ALA A 362 -11.26 -3.72 6.30
CA ALA A 362 -11.30 -4.87 5.39
C ALA A 362 -12.71 -5.43 5.23
N THR A 363 -13.49 -5.51 6.31
CA THR A 363 -14.89 -5.98 6.24
C THR A 363 -15.82 -4.98 5.56
N ARG A 364 -15.54 -3.68 5.63
CA ARG A 364 -16.29 -2.65 4.87
C ARG A 364 -16.00 -2.75 3.38
N VAL A 365 -14.73 -2.93 2.99
CA VAL A 365 -14.36 -3.19 1.60
C VAL A 365 -14.98 -4.49 1.12
N ASP A 366 -14.93 -5.56 1.90
CA ASP A 366 -15.52 -6.85 1.51
C ASP A 366 -17.02 -6.74 1.25
N LYS A 367 -17.78 -5.98 2.05
CA LYS A 367 -19.21 -5.72 1.75
C LYS A 367 -19.42 -5.05 0.39
N ARG A 368 -18.55 -4.12 0.00
CA ARG A 368 -18.60 -3.45 -1.32
C ARG A 368 -18.22 -4.40 -2.44
N TYR A 369 -17.20 -5.23 -2.20
CA TYR A 369 -16.80 -6.31 -3.09
C TYR A 369 -17.96 -7.29 -3.34
N GLN A 370 -18.59 -7.81 -2.29
CA GLN A 370 -19.73 -8.71 -2.42
C GLN A 370 -20.92 -8.06 -3.16
N THR A 371 -21.16 -6.76 -2.94
CA THR A 371 -22.17 -5.99 -3.68
C THR A 371 -21.85 -5.92 -5.17
N CYS A 372 -20.58 -5.68 -5.52
CA CYS A 372 -20.12 -5.71 -6.91
C CYS A 372 -20.26 -7.10 -7.53
N MET A 373 -19.85 -8.17 -6.84
CA MET A 373 -20.00 -9.55 -7.29
C MET A 373 -21.47 -9.92 -7.51
N ALA A 374 -22.37 -9.51 -6.61
CA ALA A 374 -23.81 -9.71 -6.76
C ALA A 374 -24.37 -8.96 -7.98
N THR A 375 -23.89 -7.76 -8.23
CA THR A 375 -24.25 -6.95 -9.41
C THR A 375 -23.80 -7.62 -10.71
N ALA A 376 -22.60 -8.22 -10.72
CA ALA A 376 -22.11 -9.02 -11.85
C ALA A 376 -23.05 -10.20 -12.14
N LYS A 377 -23.43 -10.96 -11.11
CA LYS A 377 -24.40 -12.07 -11.23
C LYS A 377 -25.74 -11.61 -11.81
N GLN A 378 -26.28 -10.50 -11.32
CA GLN A 378 -27.55 -9.93 -11.82
C GLN A 378 -27.47 -9.56 -13.30
N HIS A 379 -26.33 -9.04 -13.74
CA HIS A 379 -26.09 -8.67 -15.13
C HIS A 379 -25.58 -9.82 -16.01
N LYS A 380 -25.56 -11.06 -15.50
CA LYS A 380 -25.06 -12.27 -16.18
C LYS A 380 -23.63 -12.09 -16.70
N ILE A 381 -22.81 -11.36 -15.94
CA ILE A 381 -21.38 -11.24 -16.16
C ILE A 381 -20.71 -12.47 -15.52
N GLU A 382 -19.80 -13.11 -16.24
CA GLU A 382 -19.08 -14.31 -15.80
C GLU A 382 -18.30 -14.04 -14.51
N ILE A 383 -18.40 -14.94 -13.53
CA ILE A 383 -17.75 -14.85 -12.22
C ILE A 383 -16.64 -15.87 -12.16
#